data_AF-A0A9P5R8F0-F1
#
_entry.id   AF-A0A9P5R8F0-F1
#
_cell.length_a   1.000
_cell.length_b   1.000
_cell.length_c   1.000
_cell.angle_alpha   90.00
_cell.angle_beta   90.00
_cell.angle_gamma   90.00
#
_symmetry.space_group_name_H-M   'P 1'
#
loop_
_entity.id
_entity.type
_entity.pdbx_description
1 polymer ?
#
loop_
_entity_poly.entity_id
_entity_poly.type
_entity_poly.pdbx_seq_one_letter_code
_entity_poly.pdbx_strand_id
1 'polypeptide(L)'
;LAANGGGCLNGMGVKISPGARNECNPAYGISVGRGGKFQFKSGQWHNITQVVRVNSKGKAVRDGYLAVYLDGKTVVQANKLVLLKNGYDPAKGGESRLVKFMFSSFFGGSTKDYATPTKQWIAWKDFKMATNTQNVWER
;
A
#
# COMPACT_ATOMS: atom_id res chain seq x y z
N LEU A 1 -11.02 11.00 -3.96
CA LEU A 1 -11.38 9.92 -4.90
C LEU A 1 -12.85 9.59 -4.64
N ALA A 2 -13.76 10.12 -5.46
CA ALA A 2 -15.20 9.89 -5.27
C ALA A 2 -15.56 8.46 -5.72
N ALA A 3 -16.24 7.72 -4.84
CA ALA A 3 -16.72 6.37 -5.11
C ALA A 3 -18.08 6.43 -5.80
N ASN A 4 -18.11 6.39 -7.14
CA ASN A 4 -19.32 6.14 -7.91
C ASN A 4 -19.31 4.69 -8.41
N GLY A 5 -20.26 3.89 -7.92
CA GLY A 5 -20.86 2.73 -8.60
C GLY A 5 -20.03 1.48 -8.89
N GLY A 6 -18.71 1.57 -9.01
CA GLY A 6 -17.78 0.45 -9.05
C GLY A 6 -16.73 0.70 -7.98
N GLY A 7 -16.39 -0.31 -7.17
CA GLY A 7 -15.47 -0.13 -6.04
C GLY A 7 -14.28 0.77 -6.40
N CYS A 8 -13.88 1.68 -5.51
CA CYS A 8 -12.80 2.68 -5.56
C CYS A 8 -11.54 2.34 -6.38
N LEU A 9 -11.26 1.06 -6.62
CA LEU A 9 -10.22 0.59 -7.55
C LEU A 9 -10.80 -0.22 -8.74
N ASN A 10 -11.82 -1.04 -8.53
CA ASN A 10 -12.42 -1.91 -9.56
C ASN A 10 -13.22 -1.13 -10.63
N GLY A 11 -13.90 -0.03 -10.26
CA GLY A 11 -14.53 0.90 -11.22
C GLY A 11 -13.52 1.74 -12.02
N MET A 12 -12.24 1.58 -11.71
CA MET A 12 -11.11 2.26 -12.33
C MET A 12 -10.28 1.34 -13.24
N GLY A 13 -10.75 0.13 -13.57
CA GLY A 13 -9.98 -0.81 -14.39
C GLY A 13 -8.65 -1.24 -13.74
N VAL A 14 -8.52 -1.07 -12.42
CA VAL A 14 -7.40 -1.55 -11.62
C VAL A 14 -7.61 -3.03 -11.38
N LYS A 15 -6.65 -3.85 -11.78
CA LYS A 15 -6.61 -5.28 -11.43
C LYS A 15 -5.83 -5.43 -10.13
N ILE A 16 -6.44 -6.11 -9.15
CA ILE A 16 -5.78 -6.50 -7.90
C ILE A 16 -5.50 -8.00 -7.91
N SER A 17 -4.25 -8.38 -7.67
CA SER A 17 -3.84 -9.79 -7.64
C SER A 17 -2.54 -10.03 -6.88
N PRO A 18 -2.40 -11.10 -6.08
CA PRO A 18 -3.49 -11.89 -5.52
C PRO A 18 -4.25 -11.03 -4.49
N GLY A 19 -5.47 -11.43 -4.11
CA GLY A 19 -6.27 -10.70 -3.13
C GLY A 19 -7.66 -10.39 -3.63
N ALA A 20 -8.65 -11.08 -3.05
CA ALA A 20 -10.05 -10.89 -3.34
C ALA A 20 -10.64 -9.93 -2.30
N ARG A 21 -11.15 -8.78 -2.77
CA ARG A 21 -11.89 -7.71 -2.07
C ARG A 21 -11.08 -6.44 -1.81
N ASN A 22 -11.58 -5.36 -2.41
CA ASN A 22 -11.19 -3.99 -2.09
C ASN A 22 -12.34 -3.34 -1.32
N GLU A 23 -12.03 -2.68 -0.22
CA GLU A 23 -13.02 -1.96 0.57
C GLU A 23 -12.74 -0.47 0.54
N CYS A 24 -13.75 0.28 0.16
CA CYS A 24 -13.67 1.71 -0.08
C CYS A 24 -14.19 2.44 1.13
N ASN A 25 -13.49 3.50 1.51
CA ASN A 25 -13.93 4.38 2.58
C ASN A 25 -13.84 5.83 2.09
N PRO A 26 -14.93 6.61 2.15
CA PRO A 26 -14.91 8.01 1.73
C PRO A 26 -14.19 8.94 2.71
N ALA A 27 -14.02 8.52 3.97
CA ALA A 27 -13.40 9.31 5.04
C ALA A 27 -11.99 8.83 5.40
N TYR A 28 -11.71 7.54 5.25
CA TYR A 28 -10.45 6.90 5.66
C TYR A 28 -9.72 6.24 4.48
N GLY A 29 -8.66 5.47 4.80
CA GLY A 29 -7.90 4.71 3.81
C GLY A 29 -8.74 3.66 3.06
N ILE A 30 -8.28 3.31 1.87
CA ILE A 30 -8.83 2.22 1.06
C ILE A 30 -8.10 0.93 1.44
N SER A 31 -8.85 -0.14 1.70
CA SER A 31 -8.26 -1.47 1.89
C SER A 31 -8.15 -2.19 0.55
N VAL A 32 -6.94 -2.61 0.20
CA VAL A 32 -6.63 -3.24 -1.09
C VAL A 32 -6.20 -4.68 -0.86
N GLY A 33 -6.87 -5.63 -1.53
CA GLY A 33 -6.54 -7.05 -1.44
C GLY A 33 -6.77 -7.69 -0.05
N ARG A 34 -7.64 -7.10 0.78
CA ARG A 34 -7.98 -7.62 2.12
C ARG A 34 -8.62 -9.00 2.00
N GLY A 35 -8.25 -9.93 2.88
CA GLY A 35 -8.78 -11.30 2.84
C GLY A 35 -8.19 -12.15 1.71
N GLY A 36 -7.15 -11.64 1.03
CA GLY A 36 -6.32 -12.41 0.12
C GLY A 36 -5.53 -13.53 0.78
N LYS A 37 -4.63 -14.15 0.02
CA LYS A 37 -3.84 -15.32 0.45
C LYS A 37 -2.67 -14.98 1.39
N PHE A 38 -2.83 -14.00 2.29
CA PHE A 38 -1.80 -13.64 3.26
C PHE A 38 -2.37 -13.37 4.64
N GLN A 39 -1.64 -13.82 5.65
CA GLN A 39 -1.92 -13.61 7.06
C GLN A 39 -0.58 -13.53 7.79
N PHE A 40 -0.47 -12.61 8.75
CA PHE A 40 0.64 -12.60 9.69
C PHE A 40 0.43 -13.70 10.73
N LYS A 41 1.50 -14.42 11.06
CA LYS A 41 1.51 -15.48 12.07
C LYS A 41 2.19 -14.96 13.32
N SER A 42 1.50 -15.09 14.46
CA SER A 42 2.06 -14.69 15.75
C SER A 42 3.34 -15.48 16.06
N GLY A 43 4.32 -14.81 16.67
CA GLY A 43 5.61 -15.41 17.03
C GLY A 43 6.56 -15.68 15.86
N GLN A 44 6.24 -15.23 14.65
CA GLN A 44 7.08 -15.42 13.46
C GLN A 44 7.58 -14.09 12.91
N TRP A 45 8.83 -14.08 12.45
CA TRP A 45 9.33 -12.99 11.63
C TRP A 45 8.73 -13.09 10.24
N HIS A 46 8.26 -11.96 9.73
CA HIS A 46 7.82 -11.81 8.36
C HIS A 46 8.66 -10.75 7.66
N ASN A 47 9.13 -11.06 6.46
CA ASN A 47 9.75 -10.08 5.60
C ASN A 47 8.67 -9.40 4.75
N ILE A 48 8.52 -8.08 4.91
CA ILE A 48 7.55 -7.28 4.17
C ILE A 48 8.30 -6.40 3.18
N THR A 49 7.95 -6.52 1.91
CA THR A 49 8.45 -5.61 0.87
C THR A 49 7.29 -4.87 0.24
N GLN A 50 7.35 -3.54 0.22
CA GLN A 50 6.38 -2.70 -0.47
C GLN A 50 7.08 -1.95 -1.60
N VAL A 51 6.60 -2.17 -2.83
CA VAL A 51 7.07 -1.45 -4.02
C VAL A 51 6.00 -0.48 -4.44
N VAL A 52 6.37 0.78 -4.63
CA VAL A 52 5.47 1.83 -5.11
C VAL A 52 6.13 2.59 -6.26
N ARG A 53 5.44 2.70 -7.38
CA ARG A 53 5.80 3.60 -8.48
C ARG A 53 4.65 4.56 -8.71
N VAL A 54 4.90 5.84 -8.48
CA VAL A 54 3.94 6.91 -8.78
C VAL A 54 3.67 7.01 -10.28
N ASN A 55 2.49 7.51 -10.62
CA ASN A 55 2.11 7.71 -12.01
C ASN A 55 2.92 8.84 -12.68
N SER A 56 3.09 8.74 -13.99
CA SER A 56 3.81 9.72 -14.82
C SER A 56 3.14 11.09 -14.79
N LYS A 57 3.93 12.13 -15.09
CA LYS A 57 3.48 13.53 -15.19
C LYS A 57 2.24 13.65 -16.07
N GLY A 58 1.23 14.36 -15.57
CA GLY A 58 -0.01 14.61 -16.28
C GLY A 58 -1.24 14.44 -15.39
N LYS A 59 -2.38 14.96 -15.85
CA LYS A 59 -3.65 14.86 -15.10
C LYS A 59 -4.17 13.43 -15.12
N ALA A 60 -4.22 12.79 -13.96
CA ALA A 60 -4.82 11.46 -13.78
C ALA A 60 -4.27 10.36 -14.72
N VAL A 61 -2.97 10.39 -15.02
CA VAL A 61 -2.30 9.33 -15.79
C VAL A 61 -2.38 8.01 -15.01
N ARG A 62 -2.81 6.94 -15.67
CA ARG A 62 -3.16 5.66 -15.04
C ARG A 62 -2.08 4.59 -15.26
N ASP A 63 -0.86 4.91 -14.87
CA ASP A 63 0.29 4.03 -15.03
C ASP A 63 1.05 3.80 -13.72
N GLY A 64 0.52 4.27 -12.59
CA GLY A 64 1.07 3.97 -11.26
C GLY A 64 0.93 2.50 -10.88
N TYR A 65 1.79 2.07 -9.96
CA TYR A 65 1.92 0.68 -9.53
C TYR A 65 2.15 0.59 -8.03
N LEU A 66 1.54 -0.43 -7.41
CA LEU A 66 1.83 -0.83 -6.04
C LEU A 66 1.89 -2.35 -5.97
N ALA A 67 2.86 -2.87 -5.24
CA ALA A 67 2.91 -4.28 -4.86
C ALA A 67 3.37 -4.46 -3.42
N VAL A 68 2.82 -5.48 -2.78
CA VAL A 68 3.21 -5.93 -1.45
C VAL A 68 3.60 -7.39 -1.55
N TYR A 69 4.72 -7.72 -0.93
CA TYR A 69 5.25 -9.07 -0.81
C TYR A 69 5.36 -9.42 0.67
N LEU A 70 4.95 -10.64 1.01
CA LEU A 70 5.14 -11.24 2.32
C LEU A 70 6.02 -12.47 2.14
N ASP A 71 7.16 -12.50 2.81
CA ASP A 71 8.13 -13.60 2.75
C ASP A 71 8.53 -13.94 1.30
N GLY A 72 8.76 -12.90 0.48
CA GLY A 72 9.13 -13.00 -0.93
C GLY A 72 7.99 -13.37 -1.88
N LYS A 73 6.79 -13.68 -1.37
CA LYS A 73 5.62 -13.99 -2.19
C LYS A 73 4.78 -12.75 -2.40
N THR A 74 4.38 -12.49 -3.63
CA THR A 74 3.43 -11.43 -3.96
C THR A 74 2.10 -11.68 -3.27
N VAL A 75 1.64 -10.74 -2.44
CA VAL A 75 0.35 -10.84 -1.73
C VAL A 75 -0.67 -9.80 -2.18
N VAL A 76 -0.21 -8.69 -2.76
CA VAL A 76 -1.03 -7.67 -3.43
C VAL A 76 -0.25 -7.11 -4.60
N GLN A 77 -0.89 -6.91 -5.75
CA GLN A 77 -0.42 -6.07 -6.85
C GLN A 77 -1.57 -5.26 -7.37
N ALA A 78 -1.32 -4.00 -7.65
CA ALA A 78 -2.27 -3.05 -8.15
C ALA A 78 -1.65 -2.26 -9.30
N ASN A 79 -2.25 -2.39 -10.49
CA ASN A 79 -1.82 -1.71 -11.69
C ASN A 79 -2.78 -0.57 -12.05
N LYS A 80 -2.30 0.39 -12.86
CA LYS A 80 -3.10 1.52 -13.38
C LYS A 80 -3.61 2.47 -12.28
N LEU A 81 -2.82 2.64 -11.22
CA LEU A 81 -3.13 3.54 -10.13
C LEU A 81 -2.84 5.00 -10.52
N VAL A 82 -3.63 5.91 -9.94
CA VAL A 82 -3.33 7.35 -9.89
C VAL A 82 -2.99 7.66 -8.43
N LEU A 83 -1.69 7.78 -8.12
CA LEU A 83 -1.18 8.05 -6.78
C LEU A 83 -0.93 9.54 -6.55
N LEU A 84 -0.57 10.27 -7.61
CA LEU A 84 -0.38 11.71 -7.63
C LEU A 84 -1.30 12.33 -8.66
N LYS A 85 -2.12 13.31 -8.25
CA LYS A 85 -3.12 13.98 -9.11
C LYS A 85 -2.53 14.47 -10.44
N ASN A 86 -1.32 15.02 -10.39
CA ASN A 86 -0.60 15.59 -11.54
C ASN A 86 0.63 14.77 -11.95
N GLY A 87 0.81 13.58 -11.36
CA GLY A 87 1.98 12.73 -11.59
C GLY A 87 3.28 13.27 -11.00
N TYR A 88 4.34 12.46 -11.13
CA TYR A 88 5.69 12.84 -10.76
C TYR A 88 6.30 13.78 -11.79
N ASP A 89 6.82 14.92 -11.34
CA ASP A 89 7.53 15.89 -12.17
C ASP A 89 8.94 16.09 -11.60
N PRO A 90 10.00 15.58 -12.24
CA PRO A 90 11.36 15.68 -11.71
C PRO A 90 11.83 17.14 -11.58
N ALA A 91 11.25 18.05 -12.36
CA ALA A 91 11.53 19.49 -12.28
C ALA A 91 10.91 20.16 -11.04
N LYS A 92 9.96 19.51 -10.35
CA LYS A 92 9.29 20.04 -9.16
C LYS A 92 9.76 19.31 -7.90
N GLY A 93 10.05 20.07 -6.85
CA GLY A 93 10.39 19.55 -5.52
C GLY A 93 9.16 19.24 -4.66
N GLY A 94 9.40 18.90 -3.39
CA GLY A 94 8.36 18.80 -2.36
C GLY A 94 7.47 17.56 -2.44
N GLU A 95 6.22 17.69 -2.00
CA GLU A 95 5.27 16.59 -1.77
C GLU A 95 4.77 15.88 -3.05
N SER A 96 5.16 16.40 -4.22
CA SER A 96 4.93 15.73 -5.52
C SER A 96 5.87 14.54 -5.77
N ARG A 97 6.67 14.18 -4.78
CA ARG A 97 7.64 13.07 -4.79
C ARG A 97 7.33 12.09 -3.65
N LEU A 98 7.62 10.80 -3.83
CA LEU A 98 7.71 9.86 -2.72
C LEU A 98 9.00 10.13 -1.94
N VAL A 99 8.92 10.94 -0.89
CA VAL A 99 10.10 11.41 -0.13
C VAL A 99 10.12 10.98 1.33
N LYS A 100 9.10 10.24 1.78
CA LYS A 100 8.95 9.85 3.18
C LYS A 100 8.58 8.39 3.31
N PHE A 101 9.20 7.73 4.27
CA PHE A 101 8.75 6.46 4.82
C PHE A 101 7.83 6.77 6.02
N MET A 102 6.60 6.27 5.99
CA MET A 102 5.67 6.40 7.11
C MET A 102 5.65 5.10 7.92
N PHE A 103 6.28 5.13 9.10
CA PHE A 103 6.17 4.05 10.05
C PHE A 103 4.98 4.28 10.98
N SER A 104 4.00 3.36 10.98
CA SER A 104 2.79 3.49 11.78
C SER A 104 2.30 2.12 12.23
N SER A 105 2.22 1.91 13.54
CA SER A 105 1.76 0.66 14.14
C SER A 105 1.00 0.95 15.44
N PHE A 106 -0.30 0.67 15.44
CA PHE A 106 -1.20 0.81 16.58
C PHE A 106 -2.44 -0.05 16.35
N PHE A 107 -3.13 -0.47 17.42
CA PHE A 107 -4.49 -1.01 17.29
C PHE A 107 -5.41 0.12 16.87
N GLY A 108 -6.09 -0.03 15.73
CA GLY A 108 -6.63 1.10 14.98
C GLY A 108 -8.03 0.90 14.45
N GLY A 109 -8.74 2.02 14.33
CA GLY A 109 -10.19 2.17 14.30
C GLY A 109 -10.53 3.27 15.31
N SER A 110 -11.72 3.89 15.22
CA SER A 110 -12.04 5.08 16.02
C SER A 110 -12.94 4.79 17.24
N THR A 111 -13.12 3.51 17.59
CA THR A 111 -13.99 3.07 18.70
C THR A 111 -13.26 2.13 19.65
N LYS A 112 -13.86 1.88 20.83
CA LYS A 112 -13.29 1.00 21.87
C LYS A 112 -13.17 -0.46 21.43
N ASP A 113 -13.94 -0.88 20.43
CA ASP A 113 -13.97 -2.27 19.95
C ASP A 113 -12.64 -2.70 19.30
N TYR A 114 -11.79 -1.75 18.95
CA TYR A 114 -10.45 -2.00 18.43
C TYR A 114 -9.38 -2.16 19.52
N ALA A 115 -9.72 -1.91 20.79
CA ALA A 115 -8.79 -2.07 21.89
C ALA A 115 -8.43 -3.54 22.12
N THR A 116 -7.14 -3.83 22.28
CA THR A 116 -6.70 -5.18 22.63
C THR A 116 -7.05 -5.50 24.09
N PRO A 117 -7.54 -6.72 24.41
CA PRO A 117 -7.89 -7.09 25.78
C PRO A 117 -6.67 -7.33 26.68
N THR A 118 -5.47 -7.43 26.09
CA THR A 118 -4.23 -7.75 26.82
C THR A 118 -3.06 -6.91 26.32
N LYS A 119 -1.95 -6.89 27.06
CA LYS A 119 -0.71 -6.26 26.59
C LYS A 119 -0.16 -7.03 25.39
N GLN A 120 0.21 -6.29 24.35
CA GLN A 120 0.72 -6.81 23.10
C GLN A 120 2.05 -6.13 22.77
N TRP A 121 2.89 -6.80 21.98
CA TRP A 121 4.13 -6.24 21.46
C TRP A 121 4.32 -6.66 20.01
N ILE A 122 5.10 -5.86 19.28
CA ILE A 122 5.55 -6.16 17.93
C ILE A 122 7.00 -5.69 17.81
N ALA A 123 7.85 -6.50 17.16
CA ALA A 123 9.25 -6.19 16.95
C ALA A 123 9.53 -5.95 15.47
N TRP A 124 10.46 -5.03 15.19
CA TRP A 124 10.85 -4.64 13.84
C TRP A 124 12.37 -4.56 13.74
N LYS A 125 12.93 -4.96 12.60
CA LYS A 125 14.38 -4.87 12.30
C LYS A 125 14.61 -4.82 10.80
N ASP A 126 15.84 -4.55 10.39
CA ASP A 126 16.32 -4.61 9.00
C ASP A 126 15.56 -3.70 8.02
N PHE A 127 15.23 -2.47 8.44
CA PHE A 127 14.61 -1.50 7.54
C PHE A 127 15.56 -1.11 6.41
N LYS A 128 15.07 -1.23 5.17
CA LYS A 128 15.74 -0.77 3.96
C LYS A 128 14.78 0.07 3.13
N MET A 129 15.28 1.17 2.60
CA MET A 129 14.57 2.00 1.62
C MET A 129 15.47 2.19 0.40
N ALA A 130 14.92 1.91 -0.78
CA ALA A 130 15.60 2.09 -2.06
C ALA A 130 14.68 2.85 -3.03
N THR A 131 15.26 3.72 -3.84
CA THR A 131 14.55 4.49 -4.87
C THR A 131 14.61 3.84 -6.26
N ASN A 132 15.50 2.86 -6.45
CA ASN A 132 15.54 1.99 -7.61
C ASN A 132 14.89 0.64 -7.27
N THR A 133 13.93 0.20 -8.08
CA THR A 133 13.21 -1.06 -7.88
C THR A 133 14.09 -2.31 -8.03
N GLN A 134 15.23 -2.21 -8.74
CA GLN A 134 16.20 -3.30 -8.85
C GLN A 134 16.86 -3.59 -7.48
N ASN A 135 17.15 -2.53 -6.73
CA ASN A 135 17.89 -2.61 -5.47
C ASN A 135 17.02 -3.02 -4.27
N VAL A 136 15.70 -3.08 -4.46
CA VAL A 136 14.74 -3.51 -3.42
C VAL A 136 15.02 -4.95 -2.97
N TRP A 137 15.53 -5.79 -3.87
CA TRP A 137 15.73 -7.22 -3.62
C TRP A 137 17.15 -7.60 -3.20
N GLU A 138 18.09 -6.68 -3.32
CA GLU A 138 19.46 -6.88 -2.86
C GLU A 138 19.46 -7.01 -1.33
N ARG A 139 20.14 -8.03 -0.80
CA ARG A 139 20.30 -8.21 0.65
C ARG A 139 21.50 -7.43 1.15
#